data_AF-A0AAJ2SHZ9-F1
#
_entry.id   AF-A0AAJ2SHZ9-F1
#
_cell.length_a   1.000
_cell.length_b   1.000
_cell.length_c   1.000
_cell.angle_alpha   90.00
_cell.angle_beta   90.00
_cell.angle_gamma   90.00
#
_symmetry.space_group_name_H-M   'P 1'
#
loop_
_entity.id
_entity.type
_entity.pdbx_description
1 polymer ?
#
loop_
_entity_poly.entity_id
_entity_poly.type
_entity_poly.pdbx_seq_one_letter_code
_entity_poly.pdbx_strand_id
1 'polypeptide(L)' 'MAEIKKGDLVFHRSTTEFKMVVMENTLYGSEANPKTLSGTKNPDRFFCKYYNKYTNEWEEKPFYNYELEPVS' A
#
# COMPACT_ATOMS: atom_id res chain seq x y z
N MET A 1 -10.71 11.01 -9.93
CA MET A 1 -9.47 10.53 -9.30
C MET A 1 -9.13 9.21 -9.96
N ALA A 2 -7.88 8.98 -10.34
CA ALA A 2 -7.48 7.70 -10.94
C ALA A 2 -7.66 6.59 -9.90
N GLU A 3 -8.26 5.48 -10.31
CA GLU A 3 -8.49 4.32 -9.44
C GLU A 3 -7.16 3.57 -9.24
N ILE A 4 -6.70 3.48 -7.99
CA ILE A 4 -5.50 2.73 -7.62
C ILE A 4 -5.83 1.25 -7.55
N LYS A 5 -5.06 0.41 -8.24
CA LYS A 5 -5.22 -1.04 -8.27
C LYS A 5 -3.94 -1.77 -7.89
N LYS A 6 -4.08 -3.07 -7.61
CA LYS A 6 -2.95 -3.98 -7.43
C LYS A 6 -1.99 -3.91 -8.62
N GLY A 7 -0.71 -3.78 -8.32
CA GLY A 7 0.39 -3.68 -9.28
C GLY A 7 0.77 -2.25 -9.64
N ASP A 8 -0.04 -1.25 -9.28
CA ASP A 8 0.29 0.15 -9.55
C ASP A 8 1.51 0.60 -8.74
N LEU A 9 2.31 1.46 -9.36
CA LEU A 9 3.37 2.19 -8.70
C LEU A 9 2.78 3.47 -8.13
N VAL A 10 3.04 3.72 -6.86
CA VAL A 10 2.52 4.88 -6.12
C VAL A 10 3.61 5.53 -5.26
N PHE A 11 3.43 6.81 -4.97
CA PHE A 11 4.15 7.53 -3.91
C PHE A 11 3.20 7.82 -2.75
N HIS A 12 3.78 8.15 -1.59
CA HIS A 12 3.01 8.76 -0.52
C HIS A 12 2.80 10.24 -0.84
N ARG A 13 1.60 10.79 -0.61
CA ARG A 13 1.29 12.18 -0.95
C ARG A 13 2.16 13.20 -0.23
N SER A 14 2.71 12.85 0.94
CA SER A 14 3.64 13.72 1.66
C SER A 14 5.10 13.52 1.29
N THR A 15 5.46 12.46 0.55
CA THR A 15 6.85 12.20 0.15
C THR A 15 6.95 11.29 -1.07
N THR A 16 7.75 11.72 -2.05
CA THR A 16 8.12 10.94 -3.25
C THR A 16 9.37 10.10 -3.04
N GLU A 17 9.96 10.11 -1.84
CA GLU A 17 11.21 9.38 -1.56
C GLU A 17 11.03 7.86 -1.61
N PHE A 18 9.83 7.38 -1.29
CA PHE A 18 9.51 5.95 -1.27
C PHE A 18 8.58 5.63 -2.42
N LYS A 19 9.16 5.09 -3.51
CA LYS A 19 8.38 4.49 -4.58
C LYS A 19 7.86 3.14 -4.10
N MET A 20 6.54 2.99 -4.06
CA MET A 20 5.87 1.80 -3.53
C MET A 20 5.09 1.09 -4.64
N VAL A 21 4.91 -0.22 -4.48
CA VAL A 21 4.05 -1.05 -5.33
C VAL A 21 2.84 -1.47 -4.52
N VAL A 22 1.64 -1.32 -5.10
CA VAL A 22 0.40 -1.79 -4.49
C VAL A 22 0.32 -3.31 -4.62
N MET A 23 0.31 -4.02 -3.49
CA MET A 23 0.30 -5.48 -3.45
C MET A 23 -1.11 -6.05 -3.45
N GLU A 24 -2.00 -5.52 -2.61
CA GLU A 24 -3.41 -5.91 -2.47
C GLU A 24 -4.17 -4.98 -1.53
N ASN A 25 -5.48 -5.13 -1.43
CA ASN A 25 -6.30 -4.47 -0.41
C ASN A 25 -6.08 -5.10 0.96
N THR A 26 -6.07 -4.27 1.99
CA THR A 26 -6.05 -4.71 3.40
C THR A 26 -7.43 -5.21 3.82
N LEU A 27 -7.53 -5.94 4.93
CA LEU A 27 -8.80 -6.35 5.52
C LEU A 27 -9.36 -5.25 6.44
N TYR A 28 -10.68 -5.17 6.59
CA TYR A 28 -11.30 -4.33 7.63
C TYR A 28 -10.79 -4.77 9.01
N GLY A 29 -10.26 -3.81 9.79
CA GLY A 29 -9.92 -4.01 11.20
C GLY A 29 -8.63 -4.80 11.49
N SER A 30 -7.71 -4.98 10.53
CA SER A 30 -6.48 -5.73 10.82
C SER A 30 -5.20 -5.04 10.37
N GLU A 31 -4.24 -4.93 11.29
CA GLU A 31 -2.80 -4.82 11.02
C GLU A 31 -2.19 -6.18 10.59
N ALA A 32 -2.95 -7.27 10.68
CA ALA A 32 -2.48 -8.62 10.42
C ALA A 32 -2.59 -9.00 8.94
N ASN A 33 -1.58 -9.76 8.51
CA ASN A 33 -1.38 -10.27 7.16
C ASN A 33 -2.69 -10.74 6.49
N PRO A 34 -3.05 -10.17 5.30
CA PRO A 34 -4.27 -10.52 4.57
C PRO A 34 -4.21 -11.95 4.01
N LYS A 35 -3.03 -12.57 3.98
CA LYS A 35 -2.78 -13.90 3.43
C LYS A 35 -3.37 -15.04 4.26
N THR A 36 -3.76 -14.81 5.52
CA THR A 36 -4.22 -15.87 6.43
C THR A 36 -5.66 -15.74 6.91
N LEU A 37 -6.33 -14.62 6.63
CA LEU A 37 -7.66 -14.34 7.17
C LEU A 37 -8.70 -14.15 6.06
N SER A 38 -9.76 -14.96 6.09
CA SER A 38 -10.99 -14.76 5.32
C SER A 38 -11.76 -13.58 5.90
N GLY A 39 -11.34 -12.36 5.56
CA GLY A 39 -12.00 -11.11 5.97
C GLY A 39 -12.53 -10.32 4.78
N THR A 40 -13.42 -9.37 5.06
CA THR A 40 -13.87 -8.40 4.06
C THR A 40 -12.71 -7.45 3.73
N LYS A 41 -12.38 -7.33 2.44
CA LYS A 41 -11.35 -6.38 1.96
C LYS A 41 -11.85 -4.95 2.10
N ASN A 42 -10.98 -4.06 2.56
CA ASN A 42 -11.22 -2.62 2.59
C ASN A 42 -10.80 -2.01 1.23
N PRO A 43 -11.75 -1.50 0.43
CA PRO A 43 -11.44 -0.93 -0.88
C PRO A 43 -10.59 0.34 -0.80
N ASP A 44 -10.60 1.04 0.33
CA ASP A 44 -9.89 2.30 0.54
C ASP A 44 -8.51 2.15 1.17
N ARG A 45 -8.05 0.92 1.43
CA ARG A 45 -6.76 0.70 2.11
C ARG A 45 -5.99 -0.45 1.48
N PHE A 46 -4.72 -0.19 1.16
CA PHE A 46 -3.86 -1.06 0.36
C PHE A 46 -2.56 -1.39 1.08
N PHE A 47 -2.12 -2.64 1.01
CA PHE A 47 -0.74 -2.99 1.34
C PHE A 47 0.18 -2.51 0.23
N CYS A 48 1.12 -1.64 0.59
CA CYS A 48 2.15 -1.16 -0.32
C CYS A 48 3.50 -1.71 0.13
N LYS A 49 4.26 -2.22 -0.83
CA LYS A 49 5.62 -2.71 -0.60
C LYS A 49 6.63 -1.73 -1.19
N TYR A 50 7.67 -1.40 -0.44
CA TYR A 50 8.72 -0.49 -0.86
C TYR A 50 10.06 -0.86 -0.25
N TYR A 51 11.14 -0.39 -0.88
CA TYR A 51 12.48 -0.53 -0.33
C TYR A 51 12.78 0.66 0.57
N ASN A 52 12.98 0.41 1.86
CA ASN A 52 13.35 1.45 2.80
C ASN A 52 14.88 1.61 2.81
N LYS A 53 15.36 2.67 2.16
CA LYS A 53 16.79 3.03 2.09
C LYS A 53 17.43 3.30 3.47
N TYR A 54 16.63 3.63 4.49
CA TYR A 54 17.14 3.92 5.84
C TYR A 54 17.42 2.65 6.64
N THR A 55 16.64 1.59 6.43
CA THR A 55 16.82 0.28 7.06
C THR A 55 17.51 -0.74 6.14
N ASN A 56 17.65 -0.43 4.85
CA ASN A 56 18.11 -1.33 3.78
C ASN A 56 17.26 -2.59 3.60
N GLU A 57 15.99 -2.53 4.00
CA GLU A 57 15.06 -3.66 3.97
C GLU A 57 13.83 -3.39 3.09
N TRP A 58 13.18 -4.47 2.67
CA TRP A 58 11.86 -4.37 2.02
C TRP A 58 10.77 -4.34 3.08
N GLU A 59 10.02 -3.25 3.14
CA GLU A 59 8.90 -3.08 4.06
C GLU A 59 7.56 -3.22 3.31
N GLU A 60 6.57 -3.80 3.99
CA GLU A 60 5.19 -3.91 3.52
C GLU A 60 4.28 -3.31 4.58
N LYS A 61 3.57 -2.24 4.24
CA LYS A 61 2.70 -1.50 5.18
C LYS A 61 1.36 -1.11 4.55
N PRO A 62 0.29 -1.03 5.34
CA PRO A 62 -1.00 -0.57 4.87
C PRO A 62 -1.04 0.96 4.75
N PHE A 63 -1.62 1.48 3.67
CA PHE A 63 -1.88 2.90 3.44
C PHE A 63 -3.29 3.11 2.90
N TYR A 64 -3.91 4.25 3.22
CA TYR A 64 -5.19 4.62 2.65
C TYR A 64 -5.04 5.18 1.23
N ASN A 65 -6.08 5.03 0.41
CA ASN A 65 -6.13 5.55 -0.95
C ASN A 65 -5.83 7.07 -0.99
N TYR A 66 -6.35 7.83 -0.03
CA TYR A 66 -6.12 9.27 0.08
C TYR A 66 -4.69 9.65 0.47
N GLU A 67 -3.85 8.69 0.88
CA GLU A 67 -2.43 8.90 1.19
C GLU A 67 -1.53 8.57 -0.01
N LEU A 68 -2.09 7.98 -1.05
CA LEU A 68 -1.34 7.49 -2.21
C LEU A 68 -1.55 8.40 -3.43
N GLU A 69 -0.51 8.47 -4.25
CA GLU A 69 -0.51 9.17 -5.53
C GLU A 69 0.11 8.28 -6.62
N PRO A 70 -0.60 7.99 -7.72
CA PRO A 70 -0.07 7.18 -8.81
C PRO A 70 1.17 7.82 -9.44
N VAL A 71 2.18 7.00 -9.72
CA VAL A 71 3.31 7.41 -10.56
C VAL A 71 2.82 7.41 -12.01
N SER A 72 2.58 8.61 -12.57
CA SER A 72 2.20 8.80 -13.98
C SER A 72 3.37 8.52 -14.92
#